data_AF-A0A2E0ZNC4-F1
#
_entry.id   AF-A0A2E0ZNC4-F1
#
_cell.length_a   1.000
_cell.length_b   1.000
_cell.length_c   1.000
_cell.angle_alpha   90.00
_cell.angle_beta   90.00
_cell.angle_gamma   90.00
#
_symmetry.space_group_name_H-M   'P 1'
#
loop_
_entity.id
_entity.type
_entity.pdbx_description
1 polymer ?
#
loop_
_entity_poly.entity_id
_entity_poly.type
_entity_poly.pdbx_seq_one_letter_code
_entity_poly.pdbx_strand_id
1 'polypeptide(L)'
;MTTFLALLLAHLLADFPLQTNRIFRLKIIGNLGLVLHVTIHIMMAALLVQQPGQYLDLLLVLGLAHFMTDWIKVRFPGNPQWPGFVLDQLAHLVAIALLSWWWPEVTAVLPLWIMLPLILLVLLPAGLMLLWVWANDVQEQTRFQESASVHWASKRLLTISQRTGWVAVFLVIICRLIIL
;
A
#
# COMPACT_ATOMS: atom_id res chain seq x y z
N MET A 1 1.84 20.08 -4.12
CA MET A 1 1.01 19.31 -3.15
C MET A 1 0.28 18.13 -3.77
N THR A 2 -0.11 18.20 -5.04
CA THR A 2 -0.76 17.09 -5.78
C THR A 2 0.14 15.87 -5.94
N THR A 3 1.46 16.05 -6.09
CA THR A 3 2.45 14.96 -6.15
C THR A 3 2.32 13.99 -4.98
N PHE A 4 2.39 14.51 -3.76
CA PHE A 4 2.29 13.70 -2.54
C PHE A 4 1.00 12.89 -2.49
N LEU A 5 -0.13 13.51 -2.84
CA LEU A 5 -1.42 12.81 -2.83
C LEU A 5 -1.52 11.76 -3.93
N ALA A 6 -0.98 12.01 -5.12
CA ALA A 6 -0.94 11.03 -6.20
C ALA A 6 -0.07 9.82 -5.83
N LEU A 7 1.13 10.07 -5.30
CA LEU A 7 2.05 9.02 -4.86
C LEU A 7 1.51 8.26 -3.65
N LEU A 8 0.90 8.96 -2.68
CA LEU A 8 0.25 8.34 -1.52
C LEU A 8 -0.92 7.46 -1.96
N LEU A 9 -1.80 7.95 -2.85
CA LEU A 9 -2.90 7.14 -3.35
C LEU A 9 -2.40 5.93 -4.14
N ALA A 10 -1.38 6.08 -4.98
CA ALA A 10 -0.74 4.98 -5.69
C ALA A 10 -0.22 3.90 -4.75
N HIS A 11 0.54 4.33 -3.73
CA HIS A 11 1.08 3.49 -2.66
C HIS A 11 -0.02 2.71 -1.94
N LEU A 12 -1.03 3.42 -1.43
CA LEU A 12 -2.14 2.81 -0.69
C LEU A 12 -2.88 1.77 -1.54
N LEU A 13 -3.10 2.02 -2.84
CA LEU A 13 -3.73 1.07 -3.74
C LEU A 13 -2.84 -0.14 -4.03
N ALA A 14 -1.54 0.06 -4.17
CA ALA A 14 -0.59 -1.00 -4.43
C ALA A 14 -0.41 -1.95 -3.22
N ASP A 15 -0.27 -1.40 -2.01
CA ASP A 15 0.02 -2.16 -0.79
C ASP A 15 -1.17 -2.90 -0.19
N PHE A 16 -2.38 -2.37 -0.34
CA PHE A 16 -3.56 -2.92 0.35
C PHE A 16 -4.46 -3.72 -0.60
N PRO A 17 -5.15 -3.13 -1.61
CA PRO A 17 -5.94 -3.93 -2.52
C PRO A 17 -5.13 -4.80 -3.48
N LEU A 18 -4.08 -4.25 -4.09
CA LEU A 18 -3.40 -4.93 -5.19
C LEU A 18 -2.35 -5.92 -4.70
N GLN A 19 -1.83 -5.79 -3.48
CA GLN A 19 -1.01 -6.81 -2.82
C GLN A 19 -1.88 -7.97 -2.32
N THR A 20 -2.34 -8.80 -3.25
CA THR A 20 -3.10 -10.01 -2.89
C THR A 20 -2.25 -11.02 -2.10
N ASN A 21 -2.91 -11.96 -1.41
CA ASN A 21 -2.21 -13.05 -0.71
C ASN A 21 -1.25 -13.84 -1.62
N ARG A 22 -1.55 -13.91 -2.93
CA ARG A 22 -0.67 -14.56 -3.91
C ARG A 22 0.61 -13.76 -4.12
N ILE A 23 0.50 -12.43 -4.28
CA ILE A 23 1.67 -11.54 -4.44
C ILE A 23 2.51 -11.55 -3.16
N PHE A 24 1.87 -11.45 -1.99
CA PHE A 24 2.57 -11.51 -0.71
C PHE A 24 3.36 -12.83 -0.54
N ARG A 25 2.76 -13.98 -0.87
CA ARG A 25 3.49 -15.27 -0.84
C ARG A 25 4.69 -15.28 -1.78
N LEU A 26 4.53 -14.77 -3.01
CA LEU A 26 5.65 -14.67 -3.95
C LEU A 26 6.76 -13.76 -3.41
N LYS A 27 6.40 -12.65 -2.75
CA LYS A 27 7.34 -11.70 -2.12
C LYS A 27 8.18 -12.38 -1.03
N ILE A 28 7.56 -13.25 -0.24
CA ILE A 28 8.27 -14.04 0.78
C ILE A 28 9.21 -15.08 0.13
N ILE A 29 8.74 -15.76 -0.94
CA ILE A 29 9.50 -16.83 -1.61
C ILE A 29 10.81 -16.30 -2.23
N GLY A 30 10.81 -15.08 -2.78
CA GLY A 30 12.04 -14.53 -3.37
C GLY A 30 11.90 -13.14 -3.98
N ASN A 31 13.05 -12.63 -4.44
CA ASN A 31 13.16 -11.28 -4.99
C ASN A 31 12.26 -11.03 -6.21
N LEU A 32 11.90 -12.07 -6.98
CA LEU A 32 11.02 -11.91 -8.13
C LEU A 32 9.59 -11.49 -7.73
N GLY A 33 9.08 -12.00 -6.60
CA GLY A 33 7.78 -11.56 -6.08
C GLY A 33 7.81 -10.13 -5.56
N LEU A 34 8.97 -9.70 -5.03
CA LEU A 34 9.21 -8.33 -4.65
C LEU A 34 9.27 -7.39 -5.86
N VAL A 35 9.98 -7.78 -6.93
CA VAL A 35 9.98 -7.05 -8.21
C VAL A 35 8.57 -6.93 -8.77
N LEU A 36 7.78 -8.00 -8.75
CA LEU A 36 6.38 -7.95 -9.19
C LEU A 36 5.57 -6.91 -8.40
N HIS A 37 5.71 -6.88 -7.08
CA HIS A 37 5.02 -5.93 -6.22
C HIS A 37 5.47 -4.48 -6.49
N VAL A 38 6.77 -4.24 -6.64
CA VAL A 38 7.32 -2.93 -6.99
C VAL A 38 6.84 -2.46 -8.36
N THR A 39 6.71 -3.36 -9.34
CA THR A 39 6.13 -3.02 -10.65
C THR A 39 4.69 -2.53 -10.50
N ILE A 40 3.90 -3.10 -9.59
CA ILE A 40 2.53 -2.62 -9.32
C ILE A 40 2.57 -1.18 -8.77
N HIS A 41 3.48 -0.86 -7.84
CA HIS A 41 3.68 0.49 -7.33
C HIS A 41 4.01 1.49 -8.45
N ILE A 42 4.99 1.15 -9.30
CA ILE A 42 5.40 1.98 -10.43
C ILE A 42 4.22 2.20 -11.39
N MET A 43 3.48 1.14 -11.72
CA MET A 43 2.32 1.22 -12.61
C MET A 43 1.20 2.09 -12.02
N MET A 44 0.91 1.97 -10.73
CA MET A 44 -0.11 2.78 -10.07
C MET A 44 0.30 4.25 -9.97
N ALA A 45 1.57 4.54 -9.71
CA ALA A 45 2.10 5.91 -9.71
C ALA A 45 2.03 6.52 -11.12
N ALA A 46 2.46 5.79 -12.14
CA ALA A 46 2.34 6.21 -13.53
C ALA A 46 0.87 6.44 -13.96
N LEU A 47 -0.07 5.64 -13.44
CA LEU A 47 -1.51 5.78 -13.64
C LEU A 47 -2.11 6.96 -12.87
N LEU A 48 -1.41 7.61 -11.95
CA LEU A 48 -1.94 8.76 -11.19
C LEU A 48 -1.20 10.07 -11.47
N VAL A 49 -0.08 10.02 -12.17
CA VAL A 49 0.72 11.17 -12.60
C VAL A 49 0.38 11.57 -14.05
N GLN A 50 0.40 12.87 -14.33
CA GLN A 50 0.31 13.41 -15.69
C GLN A 50 1.65 13.24 -16.41
N GLN A 51 1.59 12.85 -17.69
CA GLN A 51 2.78 12.68 -18.55
C GLN A 51 3.89 11.86 -17.86
N PRO A 52 3.60 10.64 -17.36
CA PRO A 52 4.53 9.88 -16.53
C PRO A 52 5.88 9.58 -17.21
N GLY A 53 5.93 9.57 -18.55
CA GLY A 53 7.17 9.42 -19.32
C GLY A 53 8.19 10.55 -19.13
N GLN A 54 7.80 11.71 -18.60
CA GLN A 54 8.73 12.79 -18.25
C GLN A 54 9.37 12.59 -16.87
N TYR A 55 8.81 11.71 -16.03
CA TYR A 55 9.20 11.51 -14.64
C TYR A 55 9.66 10.06 -14.38
N LEU A 56 10.33 9.45 -15.38
CA LEU A 56 10.79 8.06 -15.28
C LEU A 56 11.80 7.88 -14.15
N ASP A 57 12.66 8.86 -13.90
CA ASP A 57 13.60 8.89 -12.80
C ASP A 57 12.89 8.88 -11.43
N LEU A 58 11.87 9.73 -11.24
CA LEU A 58 11.01 9.68 -10.05
C LEU A 58 10.37 8.30 -9.85
N LEU A 59 9.80 7.73 -10.92
CA LEU A 59 9.14 6.41 -10.85
C LEU A 59 10.13 5.29 -10.53
N LEU A 60 11.35 5.34 -11.07
CA LEU A 60 12.41 4.38 -10.79
C LEU A 60 12.93 4.51 -9.36
N VAL A 61 13.13 5.73 -8.85
CA VAL A 61 13.57 5.95 -7.47
C VAL A 61 12.48 5.57 -6.48
N LEU A 62 11.20 5.85 -6.79
CA LEU A 62 10.05 5.36 -6.03
C LEU A 62 10.08 3.83 -5.95
N GLY A 63 10.21 3.16 -7.09
CA GLY A 63 10.28 1.70 -7.15
C GLY A 63 11.47 1.13 -6.36
N LEU A 64 12.64 1.75 -6.45
CA LEU A 64 13.83 1.35 -5.70
C LEU A 64 13.62 1.53 -4.19
N ALA A 65 13.08 2.67 -3.75
CA ALA A 65 12.77 2.93 -2.35
C ALA A 65 11.81 1.86 -1.80
N HIS A 66 10.73 1.56 -2.54
CA HIS A 66 9.79 0.49 -2.20
C HIS A 66 10.45 -0.89 -2.14
N PHE A 67 11.29 -1.21 -3.13
CA PHE A 67 12.02 -2.48 -3.13
C PHE A 67 12.87 -2.61 -1.88
N MET A 68 13.63 -1.58 -1.52
CA MET A 68 14.54 -1.61 -0.38
C MET A 68 13.80 -1.74 0.95
N THR A 69 12.73 -0.96 1.17
CA THR A 69 11.93 -1.02 2.40
C THR A 69 11.31 -2.41 2.60
N ASP A 70 10.64 -2.93 1.58
CA ASP A 70 10.02 -4.24 1.64
C ASP A 70 11.06 -5.37 1.75
N TRP A 71 12.19 -5.25 1.06
CA TRP A 71 13.27 -6.23 1.15
C TRP A 71 13.81 -6.30 2.59
N ILE A 72 14.02 -5.17 3.26
CA ILE A 72 14.42 -5.15 4.67
C ILE A 72 13.34 -5.82 5.53
N LYS A 73 12.07 -5.45 5.37
CA LYS A 73 10.94 -6.01 6.13
C LYS A 73 10.86 -7.54 6.02
N VAL A 74 11.00 -8.09 4.81
CA VAL A 74 10.92 -9.54 4.59
C VAL A 74 12.14 -10.27 5.17
N ARG A 75 13.32 -9.63 5.22
CA ARG A 75 14.58 -10.25 5.68
C ARG A 75 14.72 -10.20 7.20
N PHE A 76 14.13 -9.18 7.82
CA PHE A 76 14.17 -8.94 9.25
C PHE A 76 12.74 -8.83 9.80
N PRO A 77 11.94 -9.91 9.76
CA PRO A 77 10.58 -9.89 10.29
C PRO A 77 10.63 -9.74 11.82
N GLY A 78 9.86 -8.79 12.34
CA GLY A 78 9.67 -8.63 13.78
C GLY A 78 8.74 -9.70 14.37
N ASN A 79 8.90 -9.98 15.66
CA ASN A 79 7.93 -10.72 16.47
C ASN A 79 7.74 -9.99 17.81
N PRO A 80 6.56 -9.38 18.09
CA PRO A 80 5.34 -9.38 17.26
C PRO A 80 5.50 -8.62 15.93
N GLN A 81 4.65 -8.89 14.94
CA GLN A 81 4.73 -8.31 13.60
C GLN A 81 4.18 -6.88 13.50
N TRP A 82 3.18 -6.53 14.30
CA TRP A 82 2.48 -5.24 14.18
C TRP A 82 3.36 -4.00 14.32
N PRO A 83 4.42 -3.93 15.18
CA PRO A 83 5.29 -2.76 15.22
C PRO A 83 6.09 -2.63 13.93
N GLY A 84 6.57 -3.76 13.40
CA GLY A 84 7.27 -3.80 12.11
C GLY A 84 6.38 -3.36 10.95
N PHE A 85 5.08 -3.72 10.97
CA PHE A 85 4.11 -3.21 10.01
C PHE A 85 3.95 -1.69 10.09
N VAL A 86 3.84 -1.11 11.29
CA VAL A 86 3.71 0.35 11.44
C VAL A 86 4.98 1.08 10.99
N LEU A 87 6.15 0.59 11.40
CA LEU A 87 7.44 1.16 10.97
C LEU A 87 7.61 1.10 9.45
N ASP A 88 7.18 0.01 8.82
CA ASP A 88 7.19 -0.14 7.38
C ASP A 88 6.29 0.89 6.68
N GLN A 89 5.05 1.09 7.14
CA GLN A 89 4.18 2.13 6.56
C GLN A 89 4.75 3.54 6.75
N LEU A 90 5.41 3.81 7.88
CA LEU A 90 6.06 5.10 8.13
C LEU A 90 7.27 5.32 7.21
N ALA A 91 8.08 4.29 6.97
CA ALA A 91 9.22 4.36 6.06
C ALA A 91 8.77 4.70 4.63
N HIS A 92 7.70 4.07 4.15
CA HIS A 92 7.09 4.39 2.86
C HIS A 92 6.55 5.83 2.82
N LEU A 93 5.87 6.28 3.87
CA LEU A 93 5.35 7.64 3.95
C LEU A 93 6.47 8.69 3.89
N VAL A 94 7.58 8.45 4.60
CA VAL A 94 8.78 9.31 4.55
C VAL A 94 9.38 9.31 3.15
N ALA A 95 9.52 8.15 2.51
CA ALA A 95 10.02 8.07 1.13
C ALA A 95 9.15 8.88 0.16
N ILE A 96 7.82 8.73 0.24
CA ILE A 96 6.87 9.49 -0.57
C ILE A 96 6.97 10.99 -0.29
N ALA A 97 7.10 11.41 0.96
CA ALA A 97 7.27 12.81 1.34
C ALA A 97 8.56 13.41 0.75
N LEU A 98 9.68 12.70 0.85
CA LEU A 98 10.97 13.13 0.29
C LEU A 98 10.92 13.22 -1.23
N LEU A 99 10.35 12.23 -1.90
CA LEU A 99 10.18 12.26 -3.36
C LEU A 99 9.26 13.38 -3.82
N SER A 100 8.19 13.65 -3.08
CA SER A 100 7.27 14.75 -3.38
C SER A 100 7.90 16.11 -3.15
N TRP A 101 8.82 16.23 -2.19
CA TRP A 101 9.61 17.44 -1.99
C TRP A 101 10.66 17.64 -3.09
N TRP A 102 11.27 16.56 -3.57
CA TRP A 102 12.21 16.59 -4.68
C TRP A 102 11.54 16.91 -6.03
N TRP A 103 10.30 16.46 -6.24
CA TRP A 103 9.53 16.64 -7.47
C TRP A 103 8.19 17.38 -7.26
N PRO A 104 8.20 18.65 -6.82
CA PRO A 104 6.98 19.35 -6.41
C PRO A 104 6.03 19.68 -7.56
N GLU A 105 6.53 19.72 -8.80
CA GLU A 105 5.81 20.13 -10.02
C GLU A 105 5.01 18.99 -10.67
N VAL A 106 5.16 17.76 -10.17
CA VAL A 106 4.43 16.61 -10.72
C VAL A 106 2.94 16.77 -10.47
N THR A 107 2.19 16.87 -11.56
CA THR A 107 0.75 17.10 -11.51
C THR A 107 0.00 15.77 -11.47
N ALA A 108 -0.93 15.61 -10.53
CA ALA A 108 -1.82 14.46 -10.46
C ALA A 108 -2.84 14.49 -11.61
N VAL A 109 -3.27 13.33 -12.10
CA VAL A 109 -4.38 13.28 -13.07
C VAL A 109 -5.73 13.48 -12.40
N LEU A 110 -5.92 12.93 -11.21
CA LEU A 110 -7.16 13.15 -10.48
C LEU A 110 -7.12 14.49 -9.75
N PRO A 111 -8.21 15.28 -9.77
CA PRO A 111 -8.30 16.50 -9.00
C PRO A 111 -8.38 16.19 -7.49
N LEU A 112 -8.00 17.18 -6.67
CA LEU A 112 -7.90 17.05 -5.21
C LEU A 112 -9.18 16.50 -4.55
N TRP A 113 -10.34 17.01 -4.96
CA TRP A 113 -11.64 16.64 -4.40
C TRP A 113 -12.06 15.20 -4.71
N ILE A 114 -11.40 14.53 -5.66
CA ILE A 114 -11.55 13.09 -5.92
C ILE A 114 -10.48 12.29 -5.17
N MET A 115 -9.23 12.75 -5.15
CA MET A 115 -8.14 12.04 -4.47
C MET A 115 -8.38 11.92 -2.96
N LEU A 116 -8.83 12.97 -2.29
CA LEU A 116 -9.05 12.95 -0.83
C LEU A 116 -10.08 11.87 -0.39
N PRO A 117 -11.30 11.81 -0.95
CA PRO A 117 -12.24 10.75 -0.57
C PRO A 117 -11.73 9.34 -0.95
N LEU A 118 -10.99 9.19 -2.05
CA LEU A 118 -10.36 7.91 -2.40
C LEU A 118 -9.29 7.51 -1.40
N ILE A 119 -8.43 8.44 -0.97
CA ILE A 119 -7.43 8.18 0.08
C ILE A 119 -8.12 7.75 1.37
N LEU A 120 -9.15 8.49 1.81
CA LEU A 120 -9.93 8.13 3.00
C LEU A 120 -10.56 6.74 2.88
N LEU A 121 -11.08 6.40 1.69
CA LEU A 121 -11.64 5.08 1.40
C LEU A 121 -10.57 3.97 1.48
N VAL A 122 -9.34 4.20 1.01
CA VAL A 122 -8.25 3.20 1.06
C VAL A 122 -7.56 3.15 2.43
N LEU A 123 -7.70 4.18 3.28
CA LEU A 123 -7.28 4.08 4.67
C LEU A 123 -8.09 3.04 5.46
N LEU A 124 -9.34 2.75 5.05
CA LEU A 124 -10.14 1.68 5.64
C LEU A 124 -9.49 0.29 5.47
N PRO A 125 -9.18 -0.21 4.25
CA PRO A 125 -8.49 -1.50 4.09
C PRO A 125 -7.10 -1.51 4.73
N ALA A 126 -6.39 -0.38 4.77
CA ALA A 126 -5.12 -0.27 5.50
C ALA A 126 -5.29 -0.50 7.01
N GLY A 127 -6.29 0.14 7.63
CA GLY A 127 -6.62 -0.06 9.05
C GLY A 127 -7.09 -1.48 9.34
N LEU A 128 -7.91 -2.06 8.47
CA LEU A 128 -8.35 -3.46 8.58
C LEU A 128 -7.16 -4.43 8.49
N MET A 129 -6.17 -4.13 7.65
CA MET A 129 -4.93 -4.92 7.55
C MET A 129 -4.11 -4.82 8.83
N LEU A 130 -3.93 -3.63 9.40
CA LEU A 130 -3.24 -3.45 10.68
C LEU A 130 -3.93 -4.23 11.81
N LEU A 131 -5.26 -4.13 11.91
CA LEU A 131 -6.05 -4.87 12.89
C LEU A 131 -5.95 -6.38 12.68
N TRP A 132 -5.87 -6.83 11.43
CA TRP A 132 -5.63 -8.24 11.11
C TRP A 132 -4.24 -8.70 11.57
N VAL A 133 -3.17 -7.94 11.28
CA VAL A 133 -1.80 -8.26 11.73
C VAL A 133 -1.77 -8.34 13.26
N TRP A 134 -2.31 -7.32 13.94
CA TRP A 134 -2.40 -7.30 15.39
C TRP A 134 -3.20 -8.49 15.96
N ALA A 135 -4.32 -8.85 15.33
CA ALA A 135 -5.12 -9.99 15.78
C ALA A 135 -4.36 -11.32 15.65
N ASN A 136 -3.51 -11.48 14.62
CA ASN A 136 -2.67 -12.68 14.50
C ASN A 136 -1.59 -12.72 15.61
N ASP A 137 -0.89 -11.61 15.86
CA ASP A 137 0.11 -11.53 16.93
C ASP A 137 -0.51 -11.83 18.32
N VAL A 138 -1.70 -11.29 18.59
CA VAL A 138 -2.39 -11.49 19.87
C VAL A 138 -2.95 -12.92 20.00
N GLN A 139 -3.36 -13.55 18.89
CA GLN A 139 -3.85 -14.93 18.91
C GLN A 139 -2.78 -15.93 19.34
N GLU A 140 -1.50 -15.64 19.10
CA GLU A 140 -0.37 -16.47 19.56
C GLU A 140 -0.19 -16.42 21.08
N GLN A 141 -0.78 -15.44 21.78
CA GLN A 141 -0.71 -15.33 23.22
C GLN A 141 -1.77 -16.22 23.89
N THR A 142 -1.34 -17.05 24.85
CA THR A 142 -2.21 -18.00 25.58
C THR A 142 -3.47 -17.36 26.18
N ARG A 143 -3.39 -16.11 26.63
CA ARG A 143 -4.51 -15.35 27.21
C ARG A 143 -5.67 -15.14 26.22
N PHE A 144 -5.40 -15.07 24.92
CA PHE A 144 -6.38 -14.70 23.90
C PHE A 144 -6.71 -15.84 22.93
N GLN A 145 -6.12 -17.01 23.14
CA GLN A 145 -6.27 -18.16 22.25
C GLN A 145 -7.73 -18.63 22.11
N GLU A 146 -8.53 -18.52 23.18
CA GLU A 146 -9.97 -18.86 23.18
C GLU A 146 -10.89 -17.68 22.85
N SER A 147 -10.33 -16.49 22.58
CA SER A 147 -11.14 -15.30 22.30
C SER A 147 -11.82 -15.39 20.93
N ALA A 148 -13.14 -15.49 20.93
CA ALA A 148 -13.94 -15.53 19.70
C ALA A 148 -13.76 -14.29 18.82
N SER A 149 -13.57 -13.10 19.42
CA SER A 149 -13.36 -11.86 18.68
C SER A 149 -12.00 -11.83 17.97
N VAL A 150 -10.93 -12.25 18.65
CA VAL A 150 -9.58 -12.35 18.06
C VAL A 150 -9.56 -13.38 16.94
N HIS A 151 -10.19 -14.54 17.16
CA HIS A 151 -10.29 -15.59 16.14
C HIS A 151 -11.09 -15.15 14.90
N TRP A 152 -12.17 -14.41 15.10
CA TRP A 152 -12.94 -13.84 13.99
C TRP A 152 -12.09 -12.80 13.23
N ALA A 153 -11.39 -11.93 13.96
CA ALA A 153 -10.57 -10.87 13.39
C ALA A 153 -9.44 -11.43 12.52
N SER A 154 -8.67 -12.41 13.03
CA SER A 154 -7.57 -13.05 12.29
C SER A 154 -8.05 -13.83 11.06
N LYS A 155 -9.30 -14.31 11.03
CA LYS A 155 -9.87 -15.02 9.88
C LYS A 155 -10.56 -14.13 8.84
N ARG A 156 -11.17 -13.01 9.25
CA ARG A 156 -12.08 -12.25 8.37
C ARG A 156 -11.54 -10.91 7.90
N LEU A 157 -10.77 -10.20 8.73
CA LEU A 157 -10.40 -8.80 8.45
C LEU A 157 -9.58 -8.65 7.17
N LEU A 158 -8.66 -9.56 6.88
CA LEU A 158 -7.88 -9.55 5.63
C LEU A 158 -8.77 -9.65 4.39
N THR A 159 -9.77 -10.55 4.41
CA THR A 159 -10.70 -10.70 3.28
C THR A 159 -11.58 -9.46 3.11
N ILE A 160 -12.03 -8.86 4.22
CA ILE A 160 -12.83 -7.63 4.18
C ILE A 160 -11.97 -6.49 3.61
N SER A 161 -10.74 -6.31 4.12
CA SER A 161 -9.75 -5.34 3.62
C SER A 161 -9.59 -5.46 2.10
N GLN A 162 -9.28 -6.66 1.59
CA GLN A 162 -9.10 -6.89 0.15
C GLN A 162 -10.35 -6.55 -0.66
N ARG A 163 -11.54 -6.98 -0.23
CA ARG A 163 -12.80 -6.69 -0.92
C ARG A 163 -13.10 -5.19 -0.99
N THR A 164 -12.95 -4.48 0.14
CA THR A 164 -13.17 -3.04 0.18
C THR A 164 -12.13 -2.28 -0.65
N GLY A 165 -10.88 -2.75 -0.68
CA GLY A 165 -9.83 -2.14 -1.48
C GLY A 165 -10.09 -2.24 -2.99
N TRP A 166 -10.63 -3.36 -3.48
CA TRP A 166 -10.94 -3.52 -4.91
C TRP A 166 -11.99 -2.51 -5.40
N VAL A 167 -12.92 -2.10 -4.53
CA VAL A 167 -13.86 -1.01 -4.84
C VAL A 167 -13.10 0.28 -5.12
N ALA A 168 -12.10 0.62 -4.30
CA ALA A 168 -11.30 1.81 -4.51
C ALA A 168 -10.46 1.75 -5.80
N VAL A 169 -9.85 0.60 -6.12
CA VAL A 169 -9.13 0.39 -7.40
C VAL A 169 -10.06 0.64 -8.59
N PHE A 170 -11.27 0.07 -8.55
CA PHE A 170 -12.25 0.23 -9.62
C PHE A 170 -12.67 1.70 -9.78
N LEU A 171 -12.94 2.40 -8.67
CA LEU A 171 -13.28 3.83 -8.69
C LEU A 171 -12.15 4.68 -9.26
N VAL A 172 -10.89 4.40 -8.91
CA VAL A 172 -9.72 5.12 -9.46
C VAL A 172 -9.63 4.95 -10.97
N ILE A 173 -9.82 3.73 -11.48
CA ILE A 173 -9.79 3.45 -12.93
C ILE A 173 -10.94 4.20 -13.63
N ILE A 174 -12.17 4.15 -13.07
CA ILE A 174 -13.32 4.87 -13.63
C ILE A 174 -13.06 6.38 -13.65
N CYS A 175 -12.66 6.96 -12.52
CA CYS A 175 -12.39 8.40 -12.43
C CYS A 175 -11.28 8.82 -13.41
N ARG A 176 -10.24 7.99 -13.57
CA ARG A 176 -9.16 8.23 -14.55
C ARG A 176 -9.72 8.24 -15.98
N LEU A 177 -10.63 7.33 -16.33
CA LEU A 177 -11.19 7.24 -17.69
C LEU A 177 -12.18 8.37 -18.01
N ILE A 178 -12.92 8.87 -17.03
CA ILE A 178 -13.93 9.93 -17.23
C ILE A 178 -13.27 11.32 -17.35
N ILE A 179 -12.12 11.52 -16.71
CA ILE A 179 -11.43 12.82 -16.63
C ILE A 179 -10.43 13.03 -17.77
N LEU A 180 -10.29 12.05 -18.68
CA LEU A 180 -9.49 12.15 -19.90
C LEU A 180 -10.13 13.08 -20.95
#